data_AF-A0A5B9PI38-F1
#
_entry.id   AF-A0A5B9PI38-F1
#
_cell.length_a   1.000
_cell.length_b   1.000
_cell.length_c   1.000
_cell.angle_alpha   90.00
_cell.angle_beta   90.00
_cell.angle_gamma   90.00
#
_symmetry.space_group_name_H-M   'P 1'
#
loop_
_entity.id
_entity.type
_entity.pdbx_description
1 polymer ?
#
loop_
_entity_poly.entity_id
_entity_poly.type
_entity_poly.pdbx_seq_one_letter_code
_entity_poly.pdbx_strand_id
1 'polypeptide(L)'
;MGTSSSENAISKPLKRVLSCTLGFYLFVLILGPLSNPVGSESLTRPLAKTVGPIHRALFLGHGYRFFAPNPGPSHLVEFQITMADGSVTKGRIPDRDDATTGFPRLEYHRWFMLSETIWTEHLMTPPEADFQDRIRQLERLATEKQIAGHHEIASQIRADIEVQKKSYKNVRQRIDDLVQSVARKLLQVHGGTKIELYVREREIPHPVEVQEGAKLGDARFLKPDQPPMIGSFTAKELGLASSNEQLPDAEQVVTEPLPARGERGSP
;
A
#
# COMPACT_ATOMS: atom_id res chain seq x y z
N MET A 1 -41.17 52.59 -19.50
CA MET A 1 -40.58 53.08 -18.23
C MET A 1 -39.34 52.24 -17.95
N GLY A 2 -38.16 52.77 -18.26
CA GLY A 2 -36.90 52.04 -18.18
C GLY A 2 -36.29 52.10 -16.80
N THR A 3 -35.98 50.95 -16.23
CA THR A 3 -35.19 50.77 -15.01
C THR A 3 -33.71 50.99 -15.33
N SER A 4 -33.13 52.11 -14.89
CA SER A 4 -31.69 52.34 -14.95
C SER A 4 -31.02 51.63 -13.77
N SER A 5 -30.26 50.59 -14.10
CA SER A 5 -29.40 49.84 -13.20
C SER A 5 -28.36 50.75 -12.55
N SER A 6 -28.42 50.90 -11.22
CA SER A 6 -27.36 51.50 -10.42
C SER A 6 -26.15 50.56 -10.39
N GLU A 7 -25.19 50.79 -11.28
CA GLU A 7 -23.86 50.19 -11.22
C GLU A 7 -23.18 50.59 -9.90
N ASN A 8 -22.97 49.62 -9.01
CA ASN A 8 -22.24 49.79 -7.75
C ASN A 8 -20.75 50.07 -8.03
N ALA A 9 -20.40 51.34 -8.28
CA ALA A 9 -19.02 51.78 -8.46
C ALA A 9 -18.27 51.72 -7.12
N ILE A 10 -17.57 50.60 -6.86
CA ILE A 10 -16.70 50.41 -5.71
C ILE A 10 -15.69 51.57 -5.63
N SER A 11 -15.63 52.26 -4.48
CA SER A 11 -14.77 53.43 -4.29
C SER A 11 -13.27 53.06 -4.39
N LYS A 12 -12.44 53.99 -4.91
CA LYS A 12 -10.98 53.82 -5.03
C LYS A 12 -10.29 53.35 -3.73
N PRO A 13 -10.61 53.88 -2.53
CA PRO A 13 -9.99 53.39 -1.29
C PRO A 13 -10.40 51.95 -0.96
N LEU A 14 -11.67 51.58 -1.19
CA LEU A 14 -12.14 50.22 -0.95
C LEU A 14 -11.47 49.20 -1.88
N LYS A 15 -11.25 49.56 -3.15
CA LYS A 15 -10.48 48.72 -4.09
C LYS A 15 -9.06 48.48 -3.60
N ARG A 16 -8.38 49.50 -3.05
CA ARG A 16 -7.01 49.34 -2.51
C ARG A 16 -6.99 48.40 -1.31
N VAL A 17 -7.94 48.54 -0.38
CA VAL A 17 -8.04 47.64 0.78
C VAL A 17 -8.24 46.20 0.32
N LEU A 18 -9.19 45.95 -0.59
CA LEU A 18 -9.44 44.62 -1.15
C LEU A 18 -8.20 44.03 -1.84
N SER A 19 -7.49 44.82 -2.67
CA SER A 19 -6.26 44.37 -3.33
C SER A 19 -5.15 44.05 -2.34
N CYS A 20 -4.97 44.86 -1.29
CA CYS A 20 -3.98 44.61 -0.24
C CYS A 20 -4.33 43.35 0.56
N THR A 21 -5.59 43.15 0.94
CA THR A 21 -6.05 41.95 1.65
C THR A 21 -5.85 40.70 0.79
N LEU A 22 -6.19 40.76 -0.50
CA LEU A 22 -6.00 39.64 -1.42
C LEU A 22 -4.51 39.33 -1.63
N GLY A 23 -3.67 40.36 -1.81
CA GLY A 23 -2.23 40.20 -1.94
C GLY A 23 -1.60 39.59 -0.68
N PHE A 24 -2.03 40.04 0.50
CA PHE A 24 -1.61 39.45 1.77
C PHE A 24 -2.04 37.99 1.89
N TYR A 25 -3.28 37.65 1.54
CA TYR A 25 -3.76 36.27 1.56
C TYR A 25 -2.95 35.37 0.61
N LEU A 26 -2.72 35.81 -0.63
CA LEU A 26 -1.89 35.07 -1.60
C LEU A 26 -0.46 34.88 -1.11
N PHE A 27 0.13 35.92 -0.49
CA PHE A 27 1.46 35.84 0.10
C PHE A 27 1.53 34.78 1.20
N VAL A 28 0.55 34.75 2.11
CA VAL A 28 0.45 33.74 3.17
C VAL A 28 0.23 32.33 2.59
N LEU A 29 -0.56 32.22 1.52
CA LEU A 29 -0.83 30.96 0.83
C LEU A 29 0.44 30.36 0.21
N ILE A 30 1.30 31.19 -0.40
CA ILE A 30 2.60 30.76 -0.96
C ILE A 30 3.62 30.44 0.14
N LEU A 31 3.63 31.22 1.23
CA LEU A 31 4.56 31.01 2.34
C LEU A 31 4.33 29.70 3.09
N GLY A 32 3.10 29.20 3.11
CA GLY A 32 2.76 27.93 3.76
C GLY A 32 3.63 26.76 3.30
N PRO A 33 3.54 26.37 2.02
CA PRO A 33 4.39 25.33 1.44
C PRO A 33 5.89 25.57 1.63
N LEU A 34 6.35 26.83 1.52
CA LEU A 34 7.76 27.21 1.69
C LEU A 34 8.26 27.08 3.14
N SER A 35 7.37 27.19 4.12
CA SER A 35 7.69 27.02 5.55
C SER A 35 7.73 25.56 6.00
N ASN A 36 7.44 24.61 5.11
CA ASN A 36 7.45 23.18 5.42
C ASN A 36 8.88 22.68 5.66
N PRO A 37 9.20 22.04 6.80
CA PRO A 37 10.56 21.63 7.16
C PRO A 37 11.21 20.55 6.28
N VAL A 38 10.53 20.04 5.24
CA VAL A 38 11.03 18.95 4.38
C VAL A 38 12.23 19.37 3.52
N GLY A 39 12.43 20.66 3.25
CA GLY A 39 13.50 21.17 2.37
C GLY A 39 14.81 21.56 3.06
N SER A 40 14.77 22.35 4.15
CA SER A 40 15.95 22.75 4.94
C SER A 40 15.57 23.33 6.31
N GLU A 41 16.17 22.84 7.40
CA GLU A 41 15.78 23.24 8.76
C GLU A 41 16.17 24.68 9.11
N SER A 42 17.27 25.19 8.55
CA SER A 42 17.81 26.53 8.85
C SER A 42 16.95 27.67 8.31
N LEU A 43 16.33 27.50 7.14
CA LEU A 43 15.49 28.53 6.51
C LEU A 43 14.01 28.39 6.90
N THR A 44 13.52 27.16 6.97
CA THR A 44 12.08 26.89 7.15
C THR A 44 11.64 27.10 8.60
N ARG A 45 12.49 26.84 9.59
CA ARG A 45 12.13 26.90 11.02
C ARG A 45 11.82 28.32 11.52
N PRO A 46 12.60 29.37 11.19
CA PRO A 46 12.24 30.76 11.53
C PRO A 46 10.97 31.23 10.82
N LEU A 47 10.82 30.84 9.54
CA LEU A 47 9.66 31.20 8.73
C LEU A 47 8.37 30.56 9.26
N ALA A 48 8.43 29.26 9.60
CA ALA A 48 7.32 28.52 10.20
C ALA A 48 6.92 29.10 11.56
N LYS A 49 7.88 29.51 12.40
CA LYS A 49 7.59 30.14 13.70
C LYS A 49 6.85 31.47 13.53
N THR A 50 7.20 32.23 12.51
CA THR A 50 6.65 33.58 12.25
C THR A 50 5.27 33.51 11.58
N VAL A 51 5.11 32.63 10.59
CA VAL A 51 3.88 32.51 9.77
C VAL A 51 2.85 31.56 10.40
N GLY A 52 3.28 30.65 11.28
CA GLY A 52 2.46 29.61 11.90
C GLY A 52 1.19 30.09 12.61
N PRO A 53 1.18 31.19 13.38
CA PRO A 53 -0.05 31.73 13.97
C PRO A 53 -1.09 32.16 12.92
N ILE A 54 -0.65 32.83 11.85
CA ILE A 54 -1.53 33.30 10.77
C ILE A 54 -2.07 32.11 9.96
N HIS A 55 -1.21 31.13 9.69
CA HIS A 55 -1.60 29.88 9.01
C HIS A 55 -2.66 29.10 9.77
N ARG A 56 -2.56 29.04 11.11
CA ARG A 56 -3.58 28.42 11.96
C ARG A 56 -4.89 29.20 11.99
N ALA A 57 -4.82 30.53 12.09
CA ALA A 57 -6.00 31.39 12.08
C ALA A 57 -6.78 31.32 10.76
N LEU A 58 -6.07 31.20 9.63
CA LEU A 58 -6.68 31.07 8.29
C LEU A 58 -6.93 29.62 7.85
N PHE A 59 -6.65 28.64 8.72
CA PHE A 59 -6.79 27.21 8.42
C PHE A 59 -5.99 26.72 7.20
N LEU A 60 -4.88 27.40 6.85
CA LEU A 60 -4.04 27.11 5.68
C LEU A 60 -2.96 26.03 5.94
N GLY A 61 -2.73 25.67 7.21
CA GLY A 61 -1.67 24.74 7.61
C GLY A 61 -1.90 23.26 7.29
N HIS A 62 -3.00 22.90 6.63
CA HIS A 62 -3.41 21.50 6.39
C HIS A 62 -2.97 20.95 5.03
N GLY A 63 -2.58 21.82 4.09
CA GLY A 63 -2.43 21.46 2.67
C GLY A 63 -1.45 20.30 2.42
N TYR A 64 -0.31 20.26 3.11
CA TYR A 64 0.70 19.22 2.87
C TYR A 64 0.28 17.84 3.42
N ARG A 65 -0.39 17.77 4.58
CA ARG A 65 -0.92 16.49 5.11
C ARG A 65 -2.06 15.92 4.26
N PHE A 66 -2.75 16.76 3.49
CA PHE A 66 -3.79 16.32 2.56
C PHE A 66 -3.24 15.62 1.31
N PHE A 67 -2.07 16.04 0.80
CA PHE A 67 -1.51 15.49 -0.46
C PHE A 67 -0.42 14.45 -0.26
N ALA A 68 0.17 14.37 0.93
CA ALA A 68 1.12 13.33 1.30
C ALA A 68 0.85 12.91 2.76
N PRO A 69 -0.22 12.14 3.03
CA PRO A 69 -0.33 11.45 4.31
C PRO A 69 0.97 10.68 4.55
N ASN A 70 1.43 10.66 5.80
CA ASN A 70 2.64 9.92 6.16
C ASN A 70 2.52 8.50 5.57
N PRO A 71 3.41 8.10 4.66
CA PRO A 71 3.31 6.79 4.05
C PRO A 71 3.35 5.75 5.17
N GLY A 72 2.41 4.82 5.13
CA GLY A 72 2.43 3.67 6.03
C GLY A 72 3.54 2.71 5.64
N PRO A 73 3.77 1.67 6.44
CA PRO A 73 4.62 0.55 6.07
C PRO A 73 4.20 -0.05 4.72
N SER A 74 5.16 -0.61 3.99
CA SER A 74 4.90 -1.26 2.69
C SER A 74 4.87 -2.77 2.83
N HIS A 75 3.98 -3.44 2.11
CA HIS A 75 3.83 -4.88 2.20
C HIS A 75 4.52 -5.60 1.04
N LEU A 76 5.24 -6.66 1.38
CA LEU A 76 6.08 -7.44 0.49
C LEU A 76 5.63 -8.90 0.53
N VAL A 77 5.55 -9.54 -0.63
CA VAL A 77 5.48 -11.01 -0.71
C VAL A 77 6.86 -11.51 -1.09
N GLU A 78 7.51 -12.24 -0.19
CA GLU A 78 8.75 -12.94 -0.47
C GLU A 78 8.43 -14.31 -1.06
N PHE A 79 9.27 -14.77 -1.98
CA PHE A 79 9.12 -16.08 -2.58
C PHE A 79 10.43 -16.85 -2.61
N GLN A 80 10.32 -18.17 -2.51
CA GLN A 80 11.41 -19.12 -2.71
C GLN A 80 10.98 -20.14 -3.76
N ILE A 81 11.73 -20.25 -4.85
CA ILE A 81 11.46 -21.16 -5.94
C ILE A 81 12.54 -22.24 -5.94
N THR A 82 12.10 -23.50 -5.86
CA THR A 82 12.97 -24.66 -6.05
C THR A 82 12.99 -25.04 -7.52
N MET A 83 14.18 -25.04 -8.12
CA MET A 83 14.43 -25.38 -9.51
C MET A 83 14.44 -26.91 -9.71
N ALA A 84 14.47 -27.36 -10.96
CA ALA A 84 14.51 -28.79 -11.28
C ALA A 84 15.82 -29.47 -10.85
N ASP A 85 16.91 -28.71 -10.80
CA ASP A 85 18.23 -29.14 -10.30
C ASP A 85 18.34 -29.13 -8.78
N GLY A 86 17.27 -28.74 -8.07
CA GLY A 86 17.23 -28.61 -6.61
C GLY A 86 17.80 -27.29 -6.08
N SER A 87 18.32 -26.40 -6.93
CA SER A 87 18.75 -25.06 -6.51
C SER A 87 17.54 -24.22 -6.08
N VAL A 88 17.78 -23.23 -5.21
CA VAL A 88 16.72 -22.36 -4.68
C VAL A 88 17.00 -20.91 -5.06
N THR A 89 16.05 -20.30 -5.75
CA THR A 89 16.07 -18.86 -6.06
C THR A 89 15.12 -18.13 -5.13
N LYS A 90 15.57 -17.01 -4.56
CA LYS A 90 14.76 -16.17 -3.67
C LYS A 90 14.48 -14.83 -4.35
N GLY A 91 13.29 -14.30 -4.11
CA GLY A 91 12.92 -12.97 -4.58
C GLY A 91 11.78 -12.40 -3.76
N ARG A 92 11.29 -11.24 -4.19
CA ARG A 92 10.18 -10.56 -3.55
C ARG A 92 9.39 -9.75 -4.56
N ILE A 93 8.15 -9.46 -4.22
CA ILE A 93 7.29 -8.52 -4.94
C ILE A 93 6.68 -7.51 -3.96
N PRO A 94 6.58 -6.23 -4.36
CA PRO A 94 7.19 -5.65 -5.55
C PRO A 94 8.71 -5.46 -5.39
N ASP A 95 9.48 -5.70 -6.45
CA ASP A 95 10.89 -5.33 -6.53
C ASP A 95 11.13 -4.38 -7.71
N ARG A 96 11.88 -3.30 -7.50
CA ARG A 96 12.19 -2.32 -8.56
C ARG A 96 13.36 -2.75 -9.42
N ASP A 97 14.26 -3.55 -8.86
CA ASP A 97 15.51 -3.94 -9.50
C ASP A 97 15.34 -5.20 -10.35
N ASP A 98 14.23 -5.92 -10.17
CA ASP A 98 13.85 -7.07 -10.96
C ASP A 98 13.29 -6.64 -12.33
N ALA A 99 13.87 -7.15 -13.42
CA ALA A 99 13.48 -6.77 -14.78
C ALA A 99 12.07 -7.21 -15.17
N THR A 100 11.53 -8.26 -14.52
CA THR A 100 10.23 -8.87 -14.83
C THR A 100 9.10 -8.30 -13.98
N THR A 101 9.38 -7.92 -12.74
CA THR A 101 8.38 -7.37 -11.80
C THR A 101 8.53 -5.87 -11.57
N GLY A 102 9.69 -5.28 -11.86
CA GLY A 102 10.03 -3.88 -11.61
C GLY A 102 9.84 -2.92 -12.79
N PHE A 103 9.76 -3.45 -14.02
CA PHE A 103 9.61 -2.65 -15.24
C PHE A 103 8.64 -3.32 -16.25
N PRO A 104 7.76 -2.56 -16.94
CA PRO A 104 7.53 -1.12 -16.83
C PRO A 104 6.91 -0.71 -15.50
N ARG A 105 6.89 0.60 -15.19
CA ARG A 105 6.37 1.13 -13.90
C ARG A 105 4.95 0.65 -13.57
N LEU A 106 4.12 0.40 -14.59
CA LEU A 106 2.77 -0.13 -14.42
C LEU A 106 2.78 -1.56 -13.86
N GLU A 107 3.74 -2.40 -14.25
CA GLU A 107 3.85 -3.77 -13.76
C GLU A 107 4.31 -3.80 -12.30
N TYR A 108 5.31 -2.98 -11.96
CA TYR A 108 5.67 -2.73 -10.56
C TYR A 108 4.47 -2.30 -9.71
N HIS A 109 3.65 -1.38 -10.23
CA HIS A 109 2.47 -0.92 -9.53
C HIS A 109 1.42 -2.01 -9.34
N ARG A 110 1.22 -2.88 -10.34
CA ARG A 110 0.34 -4.06 -10.20
C ARG A 110 0.82 -5.00 -9.11
N TRP A 111 2.11 -5.33 -9.11
CA TRP A 111 2.72 -6.17 -8.08
C TRP A 111 2.62 -5.54 -6.69
N PHE A 112 2.81 -4.23 -6.60
CA PHE A 112 2.58 -3.47 -5.37
C PHE A 112 1.12 -3.58 -4.91
N MET A 113 0.14 -3.33 -5.78
CA MET A 113 -1.27 -3.45 -5.39
C MET A 113 -1.66 -4.88 -4.99
N LEU A 114 -1.06 -5.89 -5.63
CA LEU A 114 -1.28 -7.29 -5.30
C LEU A 114 -0.70 -7.65 -3.92
N SER A 115 0.51 -7.21 -3.58
CA SER A 115 1.09 -7.47 -2.25
C SER A 115 0.28 -6.80 -1.15
N GLU A 116 -0.18 -5.55 -1.36
CA GLU A 116 -1.08 -4.84 -0.45
C GLU A 116 -2.40 -5.57 -0.25
N THR A 117 -2.98 -6.12 -1.33
CA THR A 117 -4.23 -6.87 -1.28
C THR A 117 -4.05 -8.19 -0.51
N ILE A 118 -3.00 -8.96 -0.84
CA ILE A 118 -2.69 -10.23 -0.15
C ILE A 118 -2.51 -9.98 1.34
N TRP A 119 -1.72 -8.97 1.71
CA TRP A 119 -1.49 -8.63 3.10
C TRP A 119 -2.77 -8.24 3.83
N THR A 120 -3.56 -7.33 3.24
CA THR A 120 -4.81 -6.85 3.86
C THR A 120 -5.78 -8.01 4.08
N GLU A 121 -5.97 -8.85 3.07
CA GLU A 121 -6.89 -9.99 3.17
C GLU A 121 -6.37 -11.03 4.18
N HIS A 122 -5.06 -11.28 4.21
CA HIS A 122 -4.47 -12.24 5.13
C HIS A 122 -4.48 -11.75 6.58
N LEU A 123 -4.17 -10.48 6.85
CA LEU A 123 -4.20 -9.89 8.19
C LEU A 123 -5.62 -9.76 8.75
N MET A 124 -6.58 -9.35 7.90
CA MET A 124 -7.96 -9.14 8.34
C MET A 124 -8.72 -10.45 8.52
N THR A 125 -8.18 -11.56 8.01
CA THR A 125 -8.77 -12.89 8.17
C THR A 125 -8.13 -13.59 9.35
N PRO A 126 -8.87 -13.84 10.45
CA PRO A 126 -8.31 -14.54 11.59
C PRO A 126 -7.83 -15.94 11.19
N PRO A 127 -6.81 -16.49 11.89
CA PRO A 127 -6.47 -17.91 11.79
C PRO A 127 -7.71 -18.79 11.98
N GLU A 128 -7.73 -19.94 11.31
CA GLU A 128 -8.85 -20.88 11.38
C GLU A 128 -9.21 -21.26 12.83
N ALA A 129 -8.19 -21.52 13.65
CA ALA A 129 -8.38 -21.85 15.05
C ALA A 129 -9.15 -20.74 15.79
N ASP A 130 -8.69 -19.50 15.70
CA ASP A 130 -9.30 -18.34 16.37
C ASP A 130 -10.74 -18.10 15.88
N PHE A 131 -10.98 -18.29 14.57
CA PHE A 131 -12.32 -18.20 14.01
C PHE A 131 -13.24 -19.28 14.60
N GLN A 132 -12.80 -20.53 14.61
CA GLN A 132 -13.57 -21.65 15.17
C GLN A 132 -13.83 -21.48 16.67
N ASP A 133 -12.86 -20.96 17.43
CA ASP A 133 -12.99 -20.64 18.84
C ASP A 133 -14.11 -19.62 19.08
N ARG A 134 -14.12 -18.55 18.28
CA ARG A 134 -15.16 -17.52 18.31
C ARG A 134 -16.54 -18.08 17.97
N ILE A 135 -16.64 -18.93 16.93
CA ILE A 135 -17.90 -19.59 16.57
C ILE A 135 -18.41 -20.46 17.73
N ARG A 136 -17.54 -21.26 18.36
CA ARG A 136 -17.92 -22.10 19.51
C ARG A 136 -18.43 -21.26 20.69
N GLN A 137 -17.83 -20.10 20.94
CA GLN A 137 -18.31 -19.17 21.98
C GLN A 137 -19.71 -18.62 21.66
N LEU A 138 -19.96 -18.24 20.41
CA LEU A 138 -21.27 -17.75 19.98
C LEU A 138 -22.34 -18.84 20.04
N GLU A 139 -22.01 -20.08 19.70
CA GLU A 139 -22.93 -21.22 19.81
C GLU A 139 -23.32 -21.52 21.26
N ARG A 140 -22.37 -21.41 22.20
CA ARG A 140 -22.65 -21.49 23.65
C ARG A 140 -23.59 -20.38 24.10
N LEU A 141 -23.29 -19.13 23.71
CA LEU A 141 -24.13 -17.98 24.05
C LEU A 141 -25.55 -18.13 23.51
N ALA A 142 -25.71 -18.59 22.26
CA ALA A 142 -27.03 -18.84 21.68
C ALA A 142 -27.81 -19.90 22.48
N THR A 143 -27.12 -20.96 22.93
CA THR A 143 -27.71 -22.03 23.74
C THR A 143 -28.14 -21.51 25.11
N GLU A 144 -27.29 -20.72 25.78
CA GLU A 144 -27.61 -20.07 27.06
C GLU A 144 -28.83 -19.16 26.93
N LYS A 145 -28.88 -18.33 25.88
CA LYS A 145 -30.02 -17.43 25.62
C LYS A 145 -31.31 -18.22 25.34
N GLN A 146 -31.22 -19.34 24.63
CA GLN A 146 -32.36 -20.21 24.41
C GLN A 146 -32.88 -20.83 25.71
N ILE A 147 -31.99 -21.34 26.57
CA ILE A 147 -32.38 -21.92 27.87
C ILE A 147 -33.02 -20.86 28.77
N ALA A 148 -32.53 -19.62 28.71
CA ALA A 148 -33.10 -18.48 29.43
C ALA A 148 -34.44 -17.96 28.84
N GLY A 149 -34.99 -18.60 27.80
CA GLY A 149 -36.26 -18.20 27.17
C GLY A 149 -36.15 -17.05 26.16
N HIS A 150 -34.95 -16.55 25.88
CA HIS A 150 -34.70 -15.49 24.89
C HIS A 150 -34.57 -16.08 23.47
N HIS A 151 -35.66 -16.67 22.97
CA HIS A 151 -35.66 -17.40 21.70
C HIS A 151 -35.29 -16.53 20.48
N GLU A 152 -35.77 -15.28 20.42
CA GLU A 152 -35.45 -14.36 19.32
C GLU A 152 -33.96 -14.02 19.27
N ILE A 153 -33.35 -13.71 20.43
CA ILE A 153 -31.92 -13.42 20.54
C ILE A 153 -31.10 -14.65 20.14
N ALA A 154 -31.48 -15.84 20.60
CA ALA A 154 -30.80 -17.08 20.22
C ALA A 154 -30.90 -17.36 18.72
N SER A 155 -32.05 -17.08 18.10
CA SER A 155 -32.26 -17.21 16.65
C SER A 155 -31.37 -16.22 15.87
N GLN A 156 -31.31 -14.97 16.30
CA GLN A 156 -30.46 -13.95 15.68
C GLN A 156 -28.98 -14.33 15.74
N ILE A 157 -28.48 -14.77 16.91
CA ILE A 157 -27.08 -15.19 17.06
C ILE A 157 -26.75 -16.34 16.10
N ARG A 158 -27.67 -17.31 15.94
CA ARG A 158 -27.47 -18.41 14.98
C ARG A 158 -27.46 -17.95 13.53
N ALA A 159 -28.34 -17.03 13.15
CA ALA A 159 -28.33 -16.45 11.82
C ALA A 159 -27.00 -15.72 11.56
N ASP A 160 -26.51 -14.96 12.53
CA ASP A 160 -25.24 -14.25 12.44
C ASP A 160 -24.04 -15.22 12.33
N ILE A 161 -24.07 -16.34 13.07
CA ILE A 161 -23.05 -17.40 12.96
C ILE A 161 -22.97 -17.94 11.52
N GLU A 162 -24.11 -18.25 10.90
CA GLU A 162 -24.15 -18.80 9.54
C GLU A 162 -23.64 -17.79 8.50
N VAL A 163 -24.01 -16.51 8.65
CA VAL A 163 -23.48 -15.43 7.81
C VAL A 163 -21.97 -15.31 7.96
N GLN A 164 -21.45 -15.37 9.20
CA GLN A 164 -20.02 -15.29 9.47
C GLN A 164 -19.26 -16.48 8.90
N LYS A 165 -19.76 -17.71 9.07
CA LYS A 165 -19.18 -18.93 8.47
C LYS A 165 -19.08 -18.81 6.95
N LYS A 166 -20.17 -18.36 6.31
CA LYS A 166 -20.20 -18.16 4.86
C LYS A 166 -19.21 -17.07 4.41
N SER A 167 -19.22 -15.92 5.08
CA SER A 167 -18.31 -14.81 4.76
C SER A 167 -16.87 -15.24 4.90
N TYR A 168 -16.52 -15.89 6.01
CA TYR A 168 -15.18 -16.37 6.28
C TYR A 168 -14.70 -17.38 5.21
N LYS A 169 -15.55 -18.36 4.86
CA LYS A 169 -15.25 -19.31 3.78
C LYS A 169 -14.98 -18.61 2.44
N ASN A 170 -15.80 -17.63 2.08
CA ASN A 170 -15.63 -16.88 0.83
C ASN A 170 -14.33 -16.06 0.81
N VAL A 171 -13.97 -15.44 1.94
CA VAL A 171 -12.73 -14.68 2.09
C VAL A 171 -11.52 -15.60 1.98
N ARG A 172 -11.54 -16.74 2.68
CA ARG A 172 -10.47 -17.75 2.58
C ARG A 172 -10.28 -18.26 1.16
N GLN A 173 -11.35 -18.63 0.48
CA GLN A 173 -11.28 -19.05 -0.92
C GLN A 173 -10.66 -17.96 -1.81
N ARG A 174 -11.06 -16.69 -1.63
CA ARG A 174 -10.51 -15.57 -2.40
C ARG A 174 -9.00 -15.39 -2.15
N ILE A 175 -8.55 -15.54 -0.91
CA ILE A 175 -7.13 -15.48 -0.56
C ILE A 175 -6.39 -16.62 -1.25
N ASP A 176 -6.90 -17.84 -1.15
CA ASP A 176 -6.26 -19.01 -1.75
C ASP A 176 -6.15 -18.87 -3.27
N ASP A 177 -7.22 -18.42 -3.95
CA ASP A 177 -7.22 -18.19 -5.39
C ASP A 177 -6.21 -17.11 -5.81
N LEU A 178 -6.10 -16.04 -5.02
CA LEU A 178 -5.17 -14.93 -5.26
C LEU A 178 -3.72 -15.38 -5.10
N VAL A 179 -3.42 -16.06 -3.99
CA VAL A 179 -2.08 -16.59 -3.68
C VAL A 179 -1.68 -17.64 -4.71
N GLN A 180 -2.59 -18.53 -5.10
CA GLN A 180 -2.36 -19.53 -6.14
C GLN A 180 -2.08 -18.90 -7.51
N SER A 181 -2.81 -17.83 -7.86
CA SER A 181 -2.61 -17.11 -9.13
C SER A 181 -1.26 -16.38 -9.17
N VAL A 182 -0.85 -15.76 -8.05
CA VAL A 182 0.48 -15.16 -7.90
C VAL A 182 1.58 -16.22 -7.98
N ALA A 183 1.43 -17.34 -7.27
CA ALA A 183 2.36 -18.47 -7.32
C ALA A 183 2.54 -18.98 -8.76
N ARG A 184 1.43 -19.16 -9.49
CA ARG A 184 1.44 -19.62 -10.88
C ARG A 184 2.19 -18.63 -11.77
N LYS A 185 1.92 -17.34 -11.62
CA LYS A 185 2.58 -16.30 -12.43
C LYS A 185 4.08 -16.23 -12.14
N LEU A 186 4.48 -16.30 -10.87
CA LEU A 186 5.90 -16.28 -10.48
C LEU A 186 6.65 -17.52 -11.00
N LEU A 187 6.07 -18.71 -10.90
CA LEU A 187 6.65 -19.93 -11.49
C LEU A 187 6.72 -19.85 -13.02
N GLN A 188 5.74 -19.23 -13.69
CA GLN A 188 5.79 -19.05 -15.14
C GLN A 188 6.91 -18.09 -15.57
N VAL A 189 7.18 -17.06 -14.76
CA VAL A 189 8.19 -16.03 -15.06
C VAL A 189 9.60 -16.50 -14.73
N HIS A 190 9.79 -17.12 -13.56
CA HIS A 190 11.11 -17.51 -13.06
C HIS A 190 11.45 -18.98 -13.33
N GLY A 191 10.48 -19.78 -13.79
CA GLY A 191 10.61 -21.23 -13.89
C GLY A 191 10.53 -21.93 -12.53
N GLY A 192 10.84 -23.23 -12.50
CA GLY A 192 10.94 -24.02 -11.27
C GLY A 192 9.85 -25.07 -11.10
N THR A 193 10.02 -25.92 -10.08
CA THR A 193 9.15 -27.06 -9.79
C THR A 193 8.27 -26.83 -8.56
N LYS A 194 8.71 -25.98 -7.64
CA LYS A 194 8.00 -25.64 -6.41
C LYS A 194 8.21 -24.16 -6.06
N ILE A 195 7.19 -23.52 -5.50
CA ILE A 195 7.26 -22.16 -4.95
C ILE A 195 6.65 -22.11 -3.56
N GLU A 196 7.31 -21.39 -2.67
CA GLU A 196 6.85 -21.04 -1.32
C GLU A 196 6.72 -19.53 -1.23
N LEU A 197 5.60 -19.05 -0.69
CA LEU A 197 5.25 -17.63 -0.58
C LEU A 197 5.13 -17.23 0.88
N TYR A 198 5.67 -16.06 1.21
CA TYR A 198 5.70 -15.49 2.56
C TYR A 198 5.30 -14.03 2.50
N VAL A 199 4.72 -13.48 3.57
CA VAL A 199 4.41 -12.03 3.60
C VAL A 199 5.20 -11.34 4.70
N ARG A 200 5.71 -10.15 4.35
CA ARG A 200 6.39 -9.24 5.27
C ARG A 200 5.87 -7.82 5.12
N GLU A 201 6.07 -7.08 6.18
CA GLU A 201 5.94 -5.63 6.23
C GLU A 201 7.34 -5.02 6.25
N ARG A 202 7.48 -3.86 5.60
CA ARG A 202 8.66 -3.00 5.70
C ARG A 202 8.25 -1.67 6.29
N GLU A 203 8.75 -1.39 7.48
CA GLU A 203 8.60 -0.09 8.12
C GLU A 203 9.46 0.98 7.43
N ILE A 204 9.06 2.23 7.60
CA ILE A 204 9.81 3.37 7.10
C ILE A 204 10.72 3.87 8.22
N PRO A 205 12.03 4.05 7.96
CA PRO A 205 12.94 4.57 8.98
C PRO A 205 12.45 5.93 9.48
N HIS A 206 12.50 6.12 10.80
CA HIS A 206 12.23 7.42 11.40
C HIS A 206 13.30 8.44 11.00
N PRO A 207 12.97 9.75 10.98
CA PRO A 207 13.94 10.79 10.60
C PRO A 207 15.25 10.75 11.40
N VAL A 208 15.17 10.39 12.69
CA VAL A 208 16.35 10.22 13.56
C VAL A 208 17.23 9.08 13.07
N GLU A 209 16.65 7.92 12.74
CA GLU A 209 17.40 6.77 12.23
C GLU A 209 18.05 7.08 10.88
N VAL A 210 17.38 7.86 10.01
CA VAL A 210 17.97 8.32 8.73
C VAL A 210 19.16 9.24 8.97
N GLN A 211 19.10 10.14 9.95
CA GLN A 211 20.24 11.00 10.34
C GLN A 211 21.43 10.17 10.86
N GLU A 212 21.15 9.04 11.51
CA GLU A 212 22.15 8.06 11.96
C GLU A 212 22.64 7.14 10.82
N GLY A 213 22.15 7.33 9.59
CA GLY A 213 22.59 6.59 8.40
C GLY A 213 21.71 5.43 7.98
N ALA A 214 20.49 5.29 8.54
CA ALA A 214 19.52 4.30 8.08
C ALA A 214 19.21 4.44 6.60
N LYS A 215 19.10 3.31 5.91
CA LYS A 215 18.58 3.26 4.55
C LYS A 215 17.25 2.53 4.53
N LEU A 216 16.39 2.91 3.59
CA LEU A 216 15.08 2.29 3.39
C LEU A 216 15.18 0.76 3.13
N GLY A 217 16.29 0.33 2.54
CA GLY A 217 16.55 -1.09 2.22
C GLY A 217 17.04 -1.93 3.38
N ASP A 218 17.33 -1.35 4.56
CA ASP A 218 17.91 -2.09 5.68
C ASP A 218 16.98 -3.23 6.13
N ALA A 219 17.56 -4.39 6.47
CA ALA A 219 16.81 -5.57 6.88
C ALA A 219 16.11 -5.38 8.25
N ARG A 220 16.62 -4.48 9.10
CA ARG A 220 16.05 -4.18 10.44
C ARG A 220 14.62 -3.63 10.41
N PHE A 221 14.18 -3.11 9.25
CA PHE A 221 12.83 -2.60 9.08
C PHE A 221 11.86 -3.66 8.53
N LEU A 222 12.32 -4.89 8.29
CA LEU A 222 11.46 -5.99 7.87
C LEU A 222 10.83 -6.66 9.09
N LYS A 223 9.50 -6.82 9.07
CA LYS A 223 8.75 -7.51 10.11
C LYS A 223 7.74 -8.51 9.50
N PRO A 224 7.45 -9.62 10.19
CA PRO A 224 8.22 -10.18 11.30
C PRO A 224 9.56 -10.79 10.81
N ASP A 225 10.47 -11.09 11.74
CA ASP A 225 11.77 -11.73 11.43
C ASP A 225 11.58 -13.08 10.73
N GLN A 226 10.59 -13.84 11.19
CA GLN A 226 10.14 -15.10 10.58
C GLN A 226 8.78 -14.86 9.92
N PRO A 227 8.75 -14.65 8.59
CA PRO A 227 7.53 -14.32 7.91
C PRO A 227 6.59 -15.52 7.85
N PRO A 228 5.28 -15.35 8.07
CA PRO A 228 4.32 -16.43 7.91
C PRO A 228 4.30 -16.88 6.44
N MET A 229 4.35 -18.20 6.25
CA MET A 229 4.13 -18.81 4.94
C MET A 229 2.64 -18.76 4.61
N ILE A 230 2.31 -18.19 3.45
CA ILE A 230 0.93 -18.04 2.99
C ILE A 230 0.54 -19.06 1.92
N GLY A 231 1.51 -19.75 1.33
CA GLY A 231 1.24 -20.82 0.37
C GLY A 231 2.50 -21.56 -0.07
N SER A 232 2.34 -22.83 -0.41
CA SER A 232 3.36 -23.67 -1.01
C SER A 232 2.71 -24.47 -2.13
N PHE A 233 3.25 -24.38 -3.34
CA PHE A 233 2.66 -25.01 -4.51
C PHE A 233 3.73 -25.63 -5.39
N THR A 234 3.40 -26.74 -6.02
CA THR A 234 4.19 -27.34 -7.09
C THR A 234 3.68 -26.89 -8.46
N ALA A 235 4.56 -26.87 -9.46
CA ALA A 235 4.18 -26.56 -10.85
C ALA A 235 3.01 -27.44 -11.32
N LYS A 236 3.03 -28.72 -10.93
CA LYS A 236 1.97 -29.70 -11.25
C LYS A 236 0.61 -29.32 -10.65
N GLU A 237 0.55 -28.94 -9.37
CA GLU A 237 -0.70 -28.50 -8.72
C GLU A 237 -1.28 -27.26 -9.36
N LEU A 238 -0.43 -26.39 -9.92
CA LEU A 238 -0.86 -25.16 -10.59
C LEU A 238 -1.26 -25.35 -12.05
N GLY A 239 -1.16 -26.58 -12.57
CA GLY A 239 -1.44 -26.90 -13.97
C GLY A 239 -0.37 -26.40 -14.94
N LEU A 240 0.85 -26.14 -14.45
CA LEU A 240 1.99 -25.80 -15.30
C LEU A 240 2.66 -27.10 -15.74
N ALA A 241 2.98 -27.20 -17.03
CA ALA A 241 3.82 -28.28 -17.52
C ALA A 241 5.15 -28.21 -16.76
N SER A 242 5.54 -29.30 -16.09
CA SER A 242 6.87 -29.43 -15.52
C SER A 242 7.86 -29.17 -16.64
N SER A 243 8.65 -28.10 -16.51
CA SER A 243 9.50 -27.50 -17.54
C SER A 243 10.62 -28.44 -18.00
N ASN A 244 10.22 -29.50 -18.70
CA ASN A 244 11.04 -30.43 -19.47
C ASN A 244 10.60 -30.46 -20.95
N GLU A 245 9.57 -29.69 -21.31
CA GLU A 245 9.32 -29.28 -22.70
C GLU A 245 9.95 -27.90 -22.89
N GLN A 246 10.89 -27.84 -23.84
CA GLN A 246 11.73 -26.71 -24.17
C GLN A 246 11.00 -25.35 -24.06
N LEU A 247 11.55 -24.47 -23.22
CA LEU A 247 11.45 -23.03 -23.48
C LEU A 247 11.99 -22.81 -24.90
N PRO A 248 11.26 -22.16 -25.83
CA PRO A 248 11.88 -21.64 -27.03
C PRO A 248 12.98 -20.68 -26.57
N ASP A 249 14.17 -20.83 -27.17
CA ASP A 249 15.35 -20.03 -26.88
C ASP A 249 14.99 -18.56 -26.64
N ALA A 250 15.40 -18.04 -25.49
CA ALA A 250 15.37 -16.61 -25.19
C ALA A 250 16.40 -15.82 -26.04
N GLU A 251 16.58 -16.19 -27.31
CA GLU A 251 17.31 -15.48 -28.34
C GLU A 251 16.35 -15.07 -29.46
N GLN A 252 15.49 -14.09 -29.16
CA GLN A 252 14.98 -13.10 -30.14
C GLN A 252 14.13 -12.04 -29.44
N VAL A 253 14.62 -11.51 -28.31
CA VAL A 253 14.30 -10.13 -27.96
C VAL A 253 15.35 -9.30 -28.67
N VAL A 254 14.93 -8.62 -29.73
CA VAL A 254 15.71 -7.60 -30.42
C VAL A 254 16.32 -6.68 -29.38
N THR A 255 17.63 -6.81 -29.18
CA THR A 255 18.46 -5.86 -28.45
C THR A 255 18.56 -4.60 -29.29
N GLU A 256 17.50 -3.79 -29.31
CA GLU A 256 17.72 -2.37 -29.57
C GLU A 256 18.53 -1.83 -28.39
N PRO A 257 19.75 -1.31 -28.62
CA PRO A 257 20.53 -0.72 -27.55
C PRO A 257 19.75 0.47 -27.00
N LEU A 258 19.52 0.47 -25.67
CA LEU A 258 19.06 1.66 -24.96
C LEU A 258 19.93 2.85 -25.38
N PRO A 259 19.34 4.00 -25.77
CA PRO A 259 20.13 5.18 -26.05
C PRO A 259 20.95 5.52 -24.80
N ALA A 260 22.27 5.64 -24.99
CA ALA A 260 23.21 6.01 -23.95
C ALA A 260 22.64 7.22 -23.18
N ARG A 261 22.54 7.04 -21.87
CA ARG A 261 22.04 8.06 -20.94
C ARG A 261 22.98 9.26 -21.01
N GLY A 262 22.59 10.24 -21.83
CA GLY A 262 23.33 11.48 -22.02
C GLY A 262 23.66 12.11 -20.68
N GLU A 263 24.92 12.46 -20.53
CA GLU A 263 25.46 13.26 -19.44
C GLU A 263 24.57 14.50 -19.26
N ARG A 264 23.89 14.57 -18.12
CA ARG A 264 23.21 15.81 -17.73
C ARG A 264 24.29 16.76 -17.22
N GLY A 265 24.71 17.65 -18.12
CA GLY A 265 25.42 18.87 -17.76
C GLY A 265 24.62 19.66 -16.74
N SER A 266 25.33 20.15 -15.73
CA SER A 266 24.89 21.16 -14.78
C SER A 266 24.46 22.43 -15.49
N PRO A 267 23.39 23.05 -15.02
CA PRO A 267 23.44 24.49 -14.73
C PRO A 267 23.40 24.76 -13.23
#